data_AF-A0A542DES2-F1
#
_entry.id   AF-A0A542DES2-F1
#
_cell.length_a   1.000
_cell.length_b   1.000
_cell.length_c   1.000
_cell.angle_alpha   90.00
_cell.angle_beta   90.00
_cell.angle_gamma   90.00
#
_symmetry.space_group_name_H-M   'P 1'
#
loop_
_entity.id
_entity.type
_entity.pdbx_description
1 polymer ?
#
loop_
_entity_poly.entity_id
_entity_poly.type
_entity_poly.pdbx_seq_one_letter_code
_entity_poly.pdbx_strand_id
1 'polypeptide(L)'
;MTQRKTALPLIRLLARLGWQPDADAWTIRCRDGHGKRARLRVQLATTGVAVVPSAPGPWCLGPLEGGRLRRVLAEAFLSYGHLAGTEPRDLTPRAHHGPRAAVTRRRAPRPQEPPEPQDPSSPAASTRRPAEETTATASTTKPSDRPAAAPRWLRDLAHARVEYQDQLGWPVHLEVRQRRLVTQTGTAFDALTMPFDLAEETRRDLEIAMLVGPILTGPGRRWWTFLTKPAPSRRLHVPADLHQLRVRPIPRGTHVVLPFHIDVPGPESWRWIESPMLRRTLPPWSTVVAVARRVANRRSVELAPPTRPQVT
;
A
#
# COMPACT_ATOMS: atom_id res chain seq x y z
N MET A 1 -4.62 41.60 -14.98
CA MET A 1 -4.51 40.41 -14.12
C MET A 1 -5.68 39.48 -14.44
N THR A 2 -5.41 38.24 -14.84
CA THR A 2 -6.45 37.37 -15.45
C THR A 2 -6.97 36.33 -14.44
N GLN A 3 -8.25 36.42 -14.07
CA GLN A 3 -8.86 35.44 -13.17
C GLN A 3 -8.92 34.04 -13.80
N ARG A 4 -8.22 33.07 -13.23
CA ARG A 4 -8.45 31.65 -13.50
C ARG A 4 -9.73 31.21 -12.80
N LYS A 5 -10.82 31.00 -13.54
CA LYS A 5 -12.04 30.38 -13.01
C LYS A 5 -11.73 28.94 -12.58
N THR A 6 -11.78 28.67 -11.29
CA THR A 6 -11.50 27.34 -10.72
C THR A 6 -12.62 26.37 -11.10
N ALA A 7 -12.35 25.43 -12.00
CA ALA A 7 -13.31 24.39 -12.35
C ALA A 7 -13.56 23.48 -11.13
N LEU A 8 -14.83 23.31 -10.76
CA LEU A 8 -15.22 22.34 -9.73
C LEU A 8 -14.86 20.91 -10.20
N PRO A 9 -14.35 20.04 -9.32
CA PRO A 9 -13.81 18.75 -9.74
C PRO A 9 -14.92 17.81 -10.24
N LEU A 10 -14.80 17.41 -11.51
CA LEU A 10 -15.65 16.43 -12.22
C LEU A 10 -15.97 15.18 -11.39
N ILE A 11 -15.03 14.77 -10.54
CA ILE A 11 -15.10 13.65 -9.59
C ILE A 11 -16.36 13.72 -8.71
N ARG A 12 -16.74 14.91 -8.21
CA ARG A 12 -17.96 15.06 -7.37
C ARG A 12 -19.26 14.85 -8.17
N LEU A 13 -19.25 15.08 -9.48
CA LEU A 13 -20.40 14.81 -10.34
C LEU A 13 -20.54 13.30 -10.60
N LEU A 14 -19.41 12.60 -10.76
CA LEU A 14 -19.37 11.14 -10.98
C LEU A 14 -19.80 10.36 -9.72
N ALA A 15 -19.36 10.76 -8.53
CA ALA A 15 -19.78 10.13 -7.28
C ALA A 15 -21.31 10.13 -7.09
N ARG A 16 -21.99 11.21 -7.53
CA ARG A 16 -23.47 11.33 -7.51
C ARG A 16 -24.20 10.44 -8.52
N LEU A 17 -23.49 9.80 -9.45
CA LEU A 17 -24.03 8.90 -10.48
C LEU A 17 -23.79 7.41 -10.13
N GLY A 18 -23.58 7.08 -8.84
CA GLY A 18 -23.30 5.72 -8.39
C GLY A 18 -21.92 5.19 -8.81
N TRP A 19 -21.01 6.08 -9.23
CA TRP A 19 -19.64 5.72 -9.60
C TRP A 19 -18.76 5.63 -8.34
N GLN A 20 -18.87 4.51 -7.63
CA GLN A 20 -17.96 4.16 -6.54
C GLN A 20 -16.73 3.47 -7.14
N PRO A 21 -15.52 4.08 -7.04
CA PRO A 21 -14.29 3.42 -7.48
C PRO A 21 -13.96 2.29 -6.51
N ASP A 22 -14.11 1.05 -6.99
CA ASP A 22 -13.70 -0.15 -6.28
C ASP A 22 -12.16 -0.15 -6.20
N ALA A 23 -11.60 0.16 -5.03
CA ALA A 23 -10.23 0.66 -4.88
C ALA A 23 -9.14 -0.33 -5.35
N ASP A 24 -9.47 -1.63 -5.36
CA ASP A 24 -8.58 -2.72 -5.80
C ASP A 24 -8.92 -3.22 -7.23
N ALA A 25 -9.83 -2.56 -7.97
CA ALA A 25 -10.36 -3.06 -9.24
C ALA A 25 -10.66 -1.99 -10.32
N TRP A 26 -9.82 -1.94 -11.35
CA TRP A 26 -9.94 -1.08 -12.53
C TRP A 26 -10.84 -1.72 -13.61
N THR A 27 -11.77 -0.96 -14.18
CA THR A 27 -12.68 -1.45 -15.24
C THR A 27 -12.39 -0.83 -16.61
N ILE A 28 -12.09 -1.67 -17.60
CA ILE A 28 -11.85 -1.31 -19.00
C ILE A 28 -13.06 -1.74 -19.84
N ARG A 29 -13.53 -0.87 -20.74
CA ARG A 29 -14.58 -1.22 -21.72
C ARG A 29 -13.93 -1.83 -22.97
N CYS A 30 -14.51 -2.89 -23.50
CA CYS A 30 -14.04 -3.61 -24.69
C CYS A 30 -15.23 -4.14 -25.51
N ARG A 31 -14.98 -5.00 -26.49
CA ARG A 31 -16.01 -5.82 -27.15
C ARG A 31 -15.72 -7.31 -26.97
N ASP A 32 -16.76 -8.14 -27.06
CA ASP A 32 -16.60 -9.58 -27.27
C ASP A 32 -16.34 -9.91 -28.76
N GLY A 33 -16.09 -11.18 -29.08
CA GLY A 33 -15.92 -11.67 -30.46
C GLY A 33 -17.16 -11.55 -31.34
N HIS A 34 -18.34 -11.25 -30.77
CA HIS A 34 -19.56 -10.92 -31.51
C HIS A 34 -19.77 -9.40 -31.65
N GLY A 35 -18.76 -8.60 -31.27
CA GLY A 35 -18.80 -7.14 -31.34
C GLY A 35 -19.69 -6.47 -30.29
N LYS A 36 -20.31 -7.21 -29.36
CA LYS A 36 -21.15 -6.65 -28.29
C LYS A 36 -20.29 -5.97 -27.23
N ARG A 37 -20.84 -5.03 -26.47
CA ARG A 37 -20.09 -4.28 -25.45
C ARG A 37 -19.79 -5.16 -24.23
N ALA A 38 -18.51 -5.36 -23.94
CA ALA A 38 -18.02 -6.12 -22.79
C ALA A 38 -17.17 -5.23 -21.86
N ARG A 39 -16.78 -5.78 -20.71
CA ARG A 39 -15.86 -5.14 -19.75
C ARG A 39 -14.79 -6.14 -19.30
N LEU A 40 -13.55 -5.67 -19.15
CA LEU A 40 -12.51 -6.36 -18.40
C LEU A 40 -12.32 -5.65 -17.06
N ARG A 41 -12.38 -6.38 -15.96
CA ARG A 41 -12.10 -5.91 -14.60
C ARG A 41 -10.74 -6.45 -14.19
N VAL A 42 -9.72 -5.60 -14.21
CA VAL A 42 -8.41 -5.93 -13.64
C VAL A 42 -8.51 -5.70 -12.14
N GLN A 43 -8.11 -6.68 -11.32
CA GLN A 43 -8.16 -6.57 -9.86
C GLN A 43 -6.99 -7.28 -9.18
N LEU A 44 -6.66 -6.85 -7.98
CA LEU A 44 -5.65 -7.52 -7.15
C LEU A 44 -6.23 -8.82 -6.56
N ALA A 45 -5.44 -9.89 -6.60
CA ALA A 45 -5.79 -11.21 -6.08
C ALA A 45 -4.64 -11.77 -5.21
N THR A 46 -4.92 -12.77 -4.39
CA THR A 46 -3.98 -13.34 -3.42
C THR A 46 -2.69 -13.89 -4.04
N THR A 47 -2.72 -14.23 -5.33
CA THR A 47 -1.63 -14.85 -6.11
C THR A 47 -1.07 -13.97 -7.23
N GLY A 48 -1.63 -12.77 -7.47
CA GLY A 48 -1.22 -11.92 -8.59
C GLY A 48 -2.24 -10.85 -8.98
N VAL A 49 -2.14 -10.38 -10.22
CA VAL A 49 -3.15 -9.52 -10.85
C VAL A 49 -4.11 -10.40 -11.65
N ALA A 50 -5.40 -10.40 -11.30
CA ALA A 50 -6.43 -11.12 -12.02
C ALA A 50 -7.13 -10.22 -13.04
N VAL A 51 -7.41 -10.72 -14.24
CA VAL A 51 -8.23 -10.04 -15.26
C VAL A 51 -9.53 -10.80 -15.43
N VAL A 52 -10.62 -10.26 -14.88
CA VAL A 52 -11.94 -10.89 -14.88
C VAL A 52 -12.80 -10.30 -16.01
N PRO A 53 -13.21 -11.09 -17.02
CA PRO A 53 -14.09 -10.62 -18.07
C PRO A 53 -15.55 -10.60 -17.61
N SER A 54 -16.36 -9.68 -18.16
CA SER A 54 -17.81 -9.62 -17.88
C SER A 54 -18.63 -10.67 -18.63
N ALA A 55 -18.03 -11.36 -19.60
CA ALA A 55 -18.64 -12.42 -20.40
C ALA A 55 -17.53 -13.38 -20.90
N PRO A 56 -17.76 -14.69 -20.94
CA PRO A 56 -16.82 -15.66 -21.51
C PRO A 56 -16.74 -15.55 -23.05
N GLY A 57 -15.69 -16.13 -23.63
CA GLY A 57 -15.39 -16.06 -25.07
C GLY A 57 -14.22 -15.11 -25.39
N PRO A 58 -13.83 -14.98 -26.67
CA PRO A 58 -12.75 -14.06 -27.07
C PRO A 58 -13.17 -12.60 -26.90
N TRP A 59 -12.21 -11.71 -26.61
CA TRP A 59 -12.43 -10.27 -26.46
C TRP A 59 -11.61 -9.47 -27.47
N CYS A 60 -12.27 -8.53 -28.13
CA CYS A 60 -11.66 -7.62 -29.09
C CYS A 60 -11.26 -6.32 -28.40
N LEU A 61 -9.96 -6.04 -28.41
CA LEU A 61 -9.35 -4.81 -27.89
C LEU A 61 -8.76 -4.02 -29.06
N GLY A 62 -9.24 -2.80 -29.28
CA GLY A 62 -8.59 -1.87 -30.21
C GLY A 62 -7.27 -1.34 -29.65
N PRO A 63 -6.48 -0.59 -30.44
CA PRO A 63 -5.20 -0.03 -29.99
C PRO A 63 -5.31 0.82 -28.72
N LEU A 64 -6.43 1.54 -28.55
CA LEU A 64 -6.71 2.37 -27.38
C LEU A 64 -7.07 1.53 -26.14
N GLU A 65 -7.91 0.51 -26.30
CA GLU A 65 -8.27 -0.42 -25.22
C GLU A 65 -7.06 -1.25 -24.78
N GLY A 66 -6.23 -1.72 -25.71
CA GLY A 66 -4.97 -2.42 -25.43
C GLY A 66 -3.89 -1.50 -24.82
N GLY A 67 -3.93 -0.19 -25.11
CA GLY A 67 -3.12 0.81 -24.41
C GLY A 67 -3.57 0.99 -22.95
N ARG A 68 -4.89 1.10 -22.72
CA ARG A 68 -5.48 1.21 -21.37
C ARG A 68 -5.23 -0.05 -20.54
N LEU A 69 -5.40 -1.24 -21.13
CA LEU A 69 -5.11 -2.51 -20.46
C LEU A 69 -3.64 -2.62 -20.05
N ARG A 70 -2.69 -2.27 -20.92
CA ARG A 70 -1.26 -2.25 -20.57
C ARG A 70 -0.94 -1.29 -19.41
N ARG A 71 -1.51 -0.08 -19.41
CA ARG A 71 -1.34 0.86 -18.29
C ARG A 71 -1.90 0.29 -16.99
N VAL A 72 -3.14 -0.18 -17.01
CA VAL A 72 -3.83 -0.72 -15.82
C VAL A 72 -3.13 -1.97 -15.29
N LEU A 73 -2.66 -2.86 -16.16
CA LEU A 73 -1.84 -4.01 -15.75
C LEU A 73 -0.51 -3.57 -15.14
N ALA A 74 0.19 -2.58 -15.70
CA ALA A 74 1.42 -2.06 -15.10
C ALA A 74 1.17 -1.42 -13.72
N GLU A 75 0.08 -0.66 -13.56
CA GLU A 75 -0.34 -0.04 -12.31
C GLU A 75 -0.68 -1.10 -11.24
N ALA A 76 -1.40 -2.16 -11.64
CA ALA A 76 -1.75 -3.30 -10.81
C ALA A 76 -0.54 -4.21 -10.48
N PHE A 77 0.40 -4.40 -11.41
CA PHE A 77 1.62 -5.18 -11.19
C PHE A 77 2.65 -4.44 -10.34
N LEU A 78 2.78 -3.11 -10.45
CA LEU A 78 3.57 -2.31 -9.52
C LEU A 78 2.97 -2.37 -8.11
N SER A 79 1.66 -2.23 -8.01
CA SER A 79 0.93 -2.42 -6.75
C SER A 79 1.18 -3.83 -6.19
N TYR A 80 1.01 -4.88 -6.98
CA TYR A 80 1.26 -6.26 -6.58
C TYR A 80 2.74 -6.54 -6.25
N GLY A 81 3.71 -5.92 -6.92
CA GLY A 81 5.14 -6.04 -6.57
C GLY A 81 5.43 -5.50 -5.18
N HIS A 82 4.84 -4.34 -4.84
CA HIS A 82 4.87 -3.80 -3.48
C HIS A 82 4.12 -4.68 -2.48
N LEU A 83 3.00 -5.34 -2.86
CA LEU A 83 2.32 -6.32 -1.98
C LEU A 83 3.16 -7.58 -1.73
N ALA A 84 3.79 -8.09 -2.79
CA ALA A 84 4.59 -9.31 -2.79
C ALA A 84 5.91 -9.14 -2.03
N GLY A 85 6.35 -7.90 -1.77
CA GLY A 85 7.66 -7.61 -1.17
C GLY A 85 8.80 -7.86 -2.15
N THR A 86 8.55 -7.73 -3.45
CA THR A 86 9.57 -7.82 -4.48
C THR A 86 10.25 -6.46 -4.61
N GLU A 87 11.32 -6.26 -3.85
CA GLU A 87 12.29 -5.19 -4.15
C GLU A 87 12.67 -5.25 -5.64
N PRO A 88 12.68 -4.12 -6.37
CA PRO A 88 13.03 -4.10 -7.79
C PRO A 88 14.54 -4.30 -7.96
N ARG A 89 14.98 -5.56 -7.85
CA ARG A 89 16.35 -5.98 -8.14
C ARG A 89 16.75 -5.53 -9.54
N ASP A 90 17.65 -4.55 -9.56
CA ASP A 90 18.40 -4.01 -10.70
C ASP A 90 18.00 -4.53 -12.08
N LEU A 91 16.93 -3.95 -12.64
CA LEU A 91 16.76 -3.85 -14.09
C LEU A 91 17.69 -2.77 -14.67
N THR A 92 18.96 -2.77 -14.24
CA THR A 92 20.02 -2.07 -14.94
C THR A 92 20.16 -2.67 -16.34
N PRO A 93 20.18 -1.86 -17.41
CA PRO A 93 20.48 -2.36 -18.74
C PRO A 93 21.84 -3.08 -18.74
N ARG A 94 21.86 -4.37 -19.08
CA ARG A 94 23.08 -5.17 -19.11
C ARG A 94 23.95 -4.69 -20.27
N ALA A 95 24.88 -3.78 -19.98
CA ALA A 95 25.79 -3.23 -20.97
C ALA A 95 26.65 -4.35 -21.57
N HIS A 96 26.50 -4.60 -22.88
CA HIS A 96 27.28 -5.60 -23.61
C HIS A 96 28.70 -5.11 -23.91
N HIS A 97 29.52 -4.98 -22.86
CA HIS A 97 30.98 -4.86 -22.99
C HIS A 97 31.66 -6.19 -22.67
N GLY A 98 31.65 -7.09 -23.66
CA GLY A 98 32.56 -8.23 -23.69
C GLY A 98 33.91 -7.81 -24.26
N PRO A 99 35.05 -7.99 -23.54
CA PRO A 99 36.37 -7.77 -24.11
C PRO A 99 36.67 -8.83 -25.18
N ARG A 100 37.26 -8.36 -26.28
CA ARG A 100 37.60 -9.11 -27.50
C ARG A 100 38.68 -10.18 -27.24
N ALA A 101 38.28 -11.43 -27.09
CA ALA A 101 39.18 -12.59 -27.16
C ALA A 101 39.08 -13.26 -28.54
N ALA A 102 40.23 -13.58 -29.16
CA ALA A 102 40.25 -14.20 -30.48
C ALA A 102 40.07 -15.72 -30.38
N VAL A 103 39.10 -16.27 -31.11
CA VAL A 103 38.94 -17.73 -31.31
C VAL A 103 39.19 -18.05 -32.78
N THR A 104 40.02 -19.07 -33.01
CA THR A 104 40.52 -19.44 -34.35
C THR A 104 39.48 -20.18 -35.18
N ARG A 105 39.53 -19.97 -36.52
CA ARG A 105 38.70 -20.72 -37.48
C ARG A 105 39.00 -22.22 -37.41
N ARG A 106 38.03 -23.05 -36.99
CA ARG A 106 38.03 -24.50 -37.27
C ARG A 106 36.73 -24.96 -37.94
N ARG A 107 36.87 -25.19 -39.25
CA ARG A 107 36.22 -26.15 -40.15
C ARG A 107 34.99 -26.91 -39.60
N ALA A 108 33.85 -26.76 -40.26
CA ALA A 108 32.63 -27.54 -40.00
C ALA A 108 32.70 -28.97 -40.59
N PRO A 109 32.05 -29.97 -39.96
CA PRO A 109 31.59 -31.21 -40.57
C PRO A 109 30.21 -31.05 -41.26
N ARG A 110 29.77 -32.10 -41.99
CA ARG A 110 28.51 -32.16 -42.75
C ARG A 110 27.25 -32.29 -41.86
N PRO A 111 26.05 -31.98 -42.40
CA PRO A 111 24.79 -32.53 -41.90
C PRO A 111 24.73 -34.06 -42.08
N GLN A 112 23.87 -34.73 -41.30
CA GLN A 112 23.34 -36.05 -41.62
C GLN A 112 21.82 -35.96 -41.78
N GLU A 113 21.30 -36.66 -42.79
CA GLU A 113 19.86 -36.76 -43.08
C GLU A 113 19.19 -37.90 -42.25
N PRO A 114 17.86 -37.88 -42.12
CA PRO A 114 17.14 -38.76 -41.20
C PRO A 114 16.87 -40.17 -41.77
N PRO A 115 16.63 -41.17 -40.91
CA PRO A 115 15.95 -42.40 -41.31
C PRO A 115 14.42 -42.16 -41.47
N GLU A 116 13.87 -42.68 -42.56
CA GLU A 116 12.44 -42.67 -42.88
C GLU A 116 11.69 -43.91 -42.26
N PRO A 117 10.39 -44.16 -42.49
CA PRO A 117 9.53 -44.85 -41.53
C PRO A 117 9.51 -46.38 -41.65
N GLN A 118 8.90 -47.04 -40.66
CA GLN A 118 8.48 -48.45 -40.75
C GLN A 118 7.02 -48.63 -40.32
N ASP A 119 6.26 -49.20 -41.25
CA ASP A 119 4.87 -49.67 -41.21
C ASP A 119 4.79 -50.70 -42.38
N PRO A 120 3.84 -51.66 -42.49
CA PRO A 120 2.77 -52.02 -41.57
C PRO A 120 2.64 -53.57 -41.35
N SER A 121 1.45 -54.04 -40.95
CA SER A 121 0.95 -55.45 -40.85
C SER A 121 1.12 -56.10 -39.45
N SER A 122 0.09 -56.57 -38.70
CA SER A 122 -1.28 -57.09 -38.99
C SER A 122 -1.30 -58.48 -39.66
N PRO A 123 -2.25 -59.42 -39.39
CA PRO A 123 -3.51 -59.36 -38.60
C PRO A 123 -3.48 -60.36 -37.38
N ALA A 124 -4.53 -60.98 -36.79
CA ALA A 124 -5.97 -61.10 -37.09
C ALA A 124 -6.90 -61.45 -35.88
N ALA A 125 -8.07 -60.80 -35.84
CA ALA A 125 -9.43 -61.29 -35.55
C ALA A 125 -9.75 -62.47 -34.58
N SER A 126 -10.44 -62.17 -33.47
CA SER A 126 -11.83 -62.62 -33.16
C SER A 126 -12.39 -61.88 -31.91
N THR A 127 -13.60 -61.34 -31.78
CA THR A 127 -14.97 -61.58 -32.32
C THR A 127 -15.94 -62.18 -31.28
N ARG A 128 -16.48 -61.35 -30.37
CA ARG A 128 -17.95 -61.10 -30.20
C ARG A 128 -18.35 -60.18 -29.01
N ARG A 129 -19.52 -59.57 -29.21
CA ARG A 129 -20.42 -58.81 -28.28
C ARG A 129 -21.21 -59.79 -27.36
N PRO A 130 -22.09 -59.38 -26.39
CA PRO A 130 -22.74 -58.07 -26.25
C PRO A 130 -22.92 -57.45 -24.82
N ALA A 131 -23.38 -56.19 -24.82
CA ALA A 131 -24.37 -55.57 -23.93
C ALA A 131 -24.07 -55.25 -22.45
N GLU A 132 -24.91 -54.32 -21.95
CA GLU A 132 -25.17 -53.85 -20.57
C GLU A 132 -23.99 -53.21 -19.80
N GLU A 133 -24.14 -52.18 -18.97
CA GLU A 133 -25.01 -50.99 -18.76
C GLU A 133 -24.53 -50.40 -17.39
N THR A 134 -25.17 -49.38 -16.83
CA THR A 134 -24.94 -48.87 -15.45
C THR A 134 -23.69 -48.00 -15.23
N THR A 135 -23.82 -46.74 -15.65
CA THR A 135 -23.30 -45.52 -14.98
C THR A 135 -21.83 -45.46 -14.50
N ALA A 136 -20.99 -44.76 -15.27
CA ALA A 136 -19.71 -44.23 -14.80
C ALA A 136 -19.39 -42.83 -15.37
N THR A 137 -20.23 -41.83 -15.09
CA THR A 137 -19.95 -40.42 -15.42
C THR A 137 -20.07 -39.53 -14.19
N ALA A 138 -19.21 -39.80 -13.18
CA ALA A 138 -19.02 -38.90 -12.06
C ALA A 138 -18.39 -37.59 -12.55
N SER A 139 -19.23 -36.61 -12.89
CA SER A 139 -18.79 -35.28 -13.32
C SER A 139 -17.97 -34.60 -12.23
N THR A 140 -16.64 -34.73 -12.31
CA THR A 140 -15.70 -33.97 -11.48
C THR A 140 -15.83 -32.50 -11.84
N THR A 141 -16.74 -31.81 -11.15
CA THR A 141 -16.99 -30.38 -11.30
C THR A 141 -15.72 -29.63 -10.95
N LYS A 142 -14.95 -29.29 -12.01
CA LYS A 142 -13.72 -28.52 -11.94
C LYS A 142 -13.99 -27.25 -11.10
N PRO A 143 -13.22 -26.98 -10.03
CA PRO A 143 -13.49 -25.84 -9.16
C PRO A 143 -13.61 -24.57 -10.00
N SER A 144 -14.69 -23.81 -9.79
CA SER A 144 -14.97 -22.61 -10.57
C SER A 144 -13.81 -21.63 -10.37
N ASP A 145 -13.11 -21.29 -11.46
CA ASP A 145 -11.92 -20.43 -11.48
C ASP A 145 -12.30 -18.94 -11.31
N ARG A 146 -13.11 -18.69 -10.28
CA ARG A 146 -13.64 -17.39 -9.88
C ARG A 146 -12.69 -16.89 -8.81
N PRO A 147 -11.90 -15.81 -9.06
CA PRO A 147 -10.89 -15.36 -8.12
C PRO A 147 -11.54 -15.07 -6.77
N ALA A 148 -11.03 -15.74 -5.73
CA ALA A 148 -11.56 -15.64 -4.38
C ALA A 148 -11.66 -14.18 -3.95
N ALA A 149 -12.83 -13.77 -3.42
CA ALA A 149 -13.03 -12.41 -2.99
C ALA A 149 -11.98 -12.03 -1.94
N ALA A 150 -11.43 -10.82 -2.06
CA ALA A 150 -10.35 -10.35 -1.19
C ALA A 150 -10.65 -10.60 0.31
N PRO A 151 -9.66 -10.97 1.14
CA PRO A 151 -9.88 -11.14 2.57
C PRO A 151 -10.53 -9.89 3.18
N ARG A 152 -11.46 -10.07 4.14
CA ARG A 152 -12.19 -8.95 4.75
C ARG A 152 -11.21 -7.85 5.23
N TRP A 153 -10.18 -8.23 5.98
CA TRP A 153 -9.17 -7.32 6.51
C TRP A 153 -8.46 -6.47 5.44
N LEU A 154 -8.38 -6.93 4.18
CA LEU A 154 -7.77 -6.18 3.08
C LEU A 154 -8.72 -5.12 2.51
N ARG A 155 -10.01 -5.46 2.29
CA ARG A 155 -11.05 -4.48 1.94
C ARG A 155 -11.20 -3.43 3.04
N ASP A 156 -11.20 -3.89 4.28
CA ASP A 156 -11.29 -3.07 5.48
C ASP A 156 -10.13 -2.06 5.48
N LEU A 157 -8.85 -2.49 5.35
CA LEU A 157 -7.69 -1.59 5.20
C LEU A 157 -7.79 -0.66 3.97
N ALA A 158 -8.27 -1.14 2.83
CA ALA A 158 -8.41 -0.34 1.61
C ALA A 158 -9.43 0.80 1.79
N HIS A 159 -10.53 0.54 2.50
CA HIS A 159 -11.51 1.57 2.87
C HIS A 159 -10.87 2.65 3.76
N ALA A 160 -10.18 2.26 4.83
CA ALA A 160 -9.53 3.22 5.72
C ALA A 160 -8.39 4.01 5.02
N ARG A 161 -7.70 3.42 4.04
CA ARG A 161 -6.75 4.14 3.18
C ARG A 161 -7.43 5.25 2.37
N VAL A 162 -8.58 4.95 1.74
CA VAL A 162 -9.38 5.95 1.02
C VAL A 162 -9.87 7.03 1.99
N GLU A 163 -10.33 6.65 3.18
CA GLU A 163 -10.80 7.58 4.21
C GLU A 163 -9.71 8.60 4.62
N TYR A 164 -8.49 8.17 4.91
CA TYR A 164 -7.37 9.09 5.20
C TYR A 164 -6.99 9.97 4.01
N GLN A 165 -7.13 9.48 2.78
CA GLN A 165 -6.83 10.24 1.56
C GLN A 165 -7.89 11.32 1.29
N ASP A 166 -9.19 10.96 1.34
CA ASP A 166 -10.30 11.87 1.05
C ASP A 166 -10.57 12.87 2.17
N GLN A 167 -10.41 12.48 3.45
CA GLN A 167 -10.62 13.38 4.59
C GLN A 167 -9.42 14.28 4.86
N LEU A 168 -8.20 13.73 4.90
CA LEU A 168 -7.01 14.46 5.38
C LEU A 168 -6.02 14.84 4.26
N GLY A 169 -6.17 14.30 3.05
CA GLY A 169 -5.21 14.49 1.96
C GLY A 169 -3.86 13.80 2.20
N TRP A 170 -3.80 12.81 3.10
CA TRP A 170 -2.53 12.18 3.48
C TRP A 170 -2.14 11.06 2.51
N PRO A 171 -0.86 10.96 2.09
CA PRO A 171 -0.38 9.90 1.19
C PRO A 171 -0.25 8.58 1.95
N VAL A 172 -1.38 7.90 2.17
CA VAL A 172 -1.42 6.61 2.86
C VAL A 172 -1.19 5.45 1.91
N HIS A 173 -0.33 4.53 2.32
CA HIS A 173 0.01 3.27 1.68
C HIS A 173 -0.44 2.10 2.57
N LEU A 174 -0.64 0.93 1.97
CA LEU A 174 -1.18 -0.27 2.62
C LEU A 174 -0.11 -1.37 2.58
N GLU A 175 0.41 -1.75 3.75
CA GLU A 175 1.50 -2.71 3.88
C GLU A 175 0.91 -4.11 4.18
N VAL A 176 0.57 -4.84 3.10
CA VAL A 176 -0.23 -6.08 3.13
C VAL A 176 0.36 -7.17 4.00
N ARG A 177 1.67 -7.41 3.92
CA ARG A 177 2.36 -8.45 4.72
C ARG A 177 2.19 -8.25 6.23
N GLN A 178 2.23 -7.00 6.70
CA GLN A 178 2.09 -6.59 8.11
C GLN A 178 0.67 -6.11 8.45
N ARG A 179 -0.27 -6.17 7.50
CA ARG A 179 -1.70 -5.78 7.62
C ARG A 179 -1.92 -4.40 8.25
N ARG A 180 -1.12 -3.41 7.85
CA ARG A 180 -1.14 -2.06 8.46
C ARG A 180 -1.17 -0.94 7.43
N LEU A 181 -1.70 0.21 7.82
CA LEU A 181 -1.59 1.46 7.05
C LEU A 181 -0.32 2.21 7.45
N VAL A 182 0.37 2.78 6.47
CA VAL A 182 1.59 3.58 6.68
C VAL A 182 1.61 4.84 5.83
N THR A 183 2.30 5.87 6.29
CA THR A 183 2.53 7.13 5.56
C THR A 183 3.92 7.68 5.87
N GLN A 184 4.52 8.41 4.94
CA GLN A 184 5.91 8.88 5.04
C GLN A 184 6.00 10.28 5.65
N THR A 185 6.79 10.40 6.71
CA THR A 185 7.11 11.69 7.35
C THR A 185 7.85 12.63 6.40
N GLY A 186 7.61 13.93 6.54
CA GLY A 186 8.11 14.98 5.66
C GLY A 186 7.27 15.23 4.41
N THR A 187 6.15 14.51 4.23
CA THR A 187 5.20 14.73 3.12
C THR A 187 4.01 15.59 3.57
N ALA A 188 2.97 14.99 4.16
CA ALA A 188 1.82 15.69 4.72
C ALA A 188 2.06 16.18 6.17
N PHE A 189 2.96 15.52 6.91
CA PHE A 189 3.30 15.85 8.29
C PHE A 189 4.74 15.46 8.63
N ASP A 190 5.30 16.09 9.66
CA ASP A 190 6.42 15.51 10.42
C ASP A 190 5.89 14.85 11.70
N ALA A 191 6.72 14.05 12.36
CA ALA A 191 6.34 13.35 13.58
C ALA A 191 7.50 13.29 14.58
N LEU A 192 7.17 13.23 15.87
CA LEU A 192 8.13 13.05 16.95
C LEU A 192 7.58 12.12 18.02
N THR A 193 8.46 11.35 18.67
CA THR A 193 8.11 10.41 19.74
C THR A 193 8.54 10.93 21.11
N MET A 194 7.72 10.64 22.12
CA MET A 194 7.92 11.02 23.52
C MET A 194 7.55 9.86 24.45
N PRO A 195 8.23 9.70 25.61
CA PRO A 195 7.77 8.79 26.67
C PRO A 195 6.37 9.18 27.12
N PHE A 196 5.55 8.18 27.50
CA PHE A 196 4.15 8.37 27.93
C PHE A 196 3.97 9.56 28.88
N ASP A 197 4.76 9.64 29.95
CA ASP A 197 4.58 10.63 31.02
C ASP A 197 4.77 12.06 30.51
N LEU A 198 5.86 12.30 29.76
CA LEU A 198 6.17 13.61 29.16
C LEU A 198 5.17 13.97 28.06
N ALA A 199 4.69 12.97 27.32
CA ALA A 199 3.69 13.14 26.29
C ALA A 199 2.32 13.53 26.85
N GLU A 200 1.92 12.98 28.00
CA GLU A 200 0.62 13.27 28.60
C GLU A 200 0.52 14.75 29.06
N GLU A 201 1.53 15.25 29.75
CA GLU A 201 1.61 16.68 30.11
C GLU A 201 1.80 17.58 28.89
N THR A 202 2.60 17.16 27.89
CA THR A 202 2.71 17.90 26.62
C THR A 202 1.36 17.99 25.91
N ARG A 203 0.52 16.94 25.95
CA ARG A 203 -0.85 16.98 25.44
C ARG A 203 -1.72 17.96 26.23
N ARG A 204 -1.69 17.93 27.57
CA ARG A 204 -2.45 18.86 28.44
C ARG A 204 -2.07 20.33 28.17
N ASP A 205 -0.78 20.66 28.15
CA ASP A 205 -0.30 22.01 27.88
C ASP A 205 -0.64 22.49 26.44
N LEU A 206 -0.72 21.58 25.46
CA LEU A 206 -1.19 21.88 24.09
C LEU A 206 -2.71 22.02 23.99
N GLU A 207 -3.46 21.22 24.74
CA GLU A 207 -4.93 21.23 24.82
C GLU A 207 -5.44 22.55 25.41
N ILE A 208 -4.83 23.01 26.51
CA ILE A 208 -5.05 24.34 27.10
C ILE A 208 -4.73 25.46 26.10
N ALA A 209 -3.69 25.29 25.29
CA ALA A 209 -3.31 26.24 24.24
C ALA A 209 -4.16 26.12 22.95
N MET A 210 -5.21 25.29 22.94
CA MET A 210 -6.07 24.94 21.78
C MET A 210 -5.31 24.32 20.58
N LEU A 211 -4.03 23.99 20.77
CA LEU A 211 -3.06 23.56 19.77
C LEU A 211 -2.76 22.05 19.83
N VAL A 212 -3.54 21.27 20.58
CA VAL A 212 -3.48 19.81 20.48
C VAL A 212 -3.82 19.36 19.04
N GLY A 213 -3.10 18.34 18.58
CA GLY A 213 -3.25 17.76 17.25
C GLY A 213 -3.10 16.25 17.31
N PRO A 214 -3.11 15.54 16.18
CA PRO A 214 -3.22 14.10 16.16
C PRO A 214 -2.04 13.44 16.88
N ILE A 215 -2.36 12.59 17.85
CA ILE A 215 -1.39 11.83 18.64
C ILE A 215 -1.75 10.37 18.54
N LEU A 216 -0.80 9.54 18.16
CA LEU A 216 -0.97 8.09 18.07
C LEU A 216 -0.02 7.37 19.04
N THR A 217 -0.43 6.22 19.54
CA THR A 217 0.43 5.32 20.32
C THR A 217 0.43 3.93 19.71
N GLY A 218 1.58 3.26 19.79
CA GLY A 218 1.77 1.91 19.30
C GLY A 218 1.50 0.83 20.36
N PRO A 219 1.68 -0.45 19.99
CA PRO A 219 1.63 -1.57 20.92
C PRO A 219 2.51 -1.34 22.16
N GLY A 220 2.02 -1.75 23.33
CA GLY A 220 2.71 -1.55 24.61
C GLY A 220 2.67 -0.13 25.19
N ARG A 221 2.13 0.88 24.48
CA ARG A 221 1.74 2.22 24.96
C ARG A 221 2.82 3.12 25.62
N ARG A 222 4.06 2.64 25.78
CA ARG A 222 5.20 3.36 26.39
C ARG A 222 5.59 4.67 25.71
N TRP A 223 5.21 4.84 24.44
CA TRP A 223 5.56 5.99 23.61
C TRP A 223 4.33 6.54 22.89
N TRP A 224 4.21 7.86 22.87
CA TRP A 224 3.25 8.59 22.04
C TRP A 224 4.00 9.29 20.91
N THR A 225 3.34 9.41 19.76
CA THR A 225 3.85 10.08 18.56
C THR A 225 2.94 11.25 18.23
N PHE A 226 3.47 12.46 18.28
CA PHE A 226 2.75 13.68 17.88
C PHE A 226 2.94 13.91 16.39
N LEU A 227 1.85 14.20 15.67
CA LEU A 227 1.89 14.59 14.25
C LEU A 227 1.80 16.12 14.11
N THR A 228 2.73 16.71 13.36
CA THR A 228 2.87 18.17 13.22
C THR A 228 2.84 18.60 11.76
N LYS A 229 2.57 19.89 11.50
CA LYS A 229 2.88 20.50 10.20
C LYS A 229 4.33 20.18 9.81
N PRO A 230 4.63 19.92 8.52
CA PRO A 230 5.99 19.81 8.05
C PRO A 230 6.79 21.07 8.40
N ALA A 231 7.93 20.91 9.05
CA ALA A 231 8.86 22.00 9.34
C ALA A 231 9.50 22.53 8.03
N PRO A 232 9.86 23.82 7.93
CA PRO A 232 10.58 24.32 6.75
C PRO A 232 11.98 23.69 6.61
N SER A 233 12.63 23.37 7.72
CA SER A 233 13.99 22.80 7.75
C SER A 233 14.01 21.33 7.29
N ARG A 234 14.96 20.98 6.39
CA ARG A 234 15.18 19.59 5.95
C ARG A 234 15.63 18.64 7.06
N ARG A 235 16.33 19.16 8.09
CA ARG A 235 16.67 18.43 9.32
C ARG A 235 15.73 18.87 10.44
N LEU A 236 15.08 17.90 11.08
CA LEU A 236 14.21 18.12 12.24
C LEU A 236 15.09 18.30 13.49
N HIS A 237 15.20 19.53 13.97
CA HIS A 237 15.95 19.83 15.19
C HIS A 237 15.07 19.62 16.43
N VAL A 238 15.64 18.92 17.42
CA VAL A 238 15.13 18.79 18.78
C VAL A 238 16.27 19.21 19.73
N PRO A 239 16.02 20.11 20.70
CA PRO A 239 17.00 20.49 21.72
C PRO A 239 17.60 19.32 22.52
N ALA A 240 18.82 19.52 23.01
CA ALA A 240 19.61 18.47 23.67
C ALA A 240 19.00 17.96 24.99
N ASP A 241 18.33 18.85 25.74
CA ASP A 241 17.59 18.52 26.97
C ASP A 241 16.44 17.53 26.70
N LEU A 242 15.61 17.81 25.69
CA LEU A 242 14.58 16.88 25.23
C LEU A 242 15.17 15.56 24.70
N HIS A 243 16.33 15.59 24.06
CA HIS A 243 17.05 14.39 23.64
C HIS A 243 17.59 13.53 24.80
N GLN A 244 17.89 14.11 25.96
CA GLN A 244 18.22 13.36 27.18
C GLN A 244 16.95 12.70 27.76
N LEU A 245 15.83 13.41 27.76
CA LEU A 245 14.48 12.90 28.08
C LEU A 245 13.89 11.98 26.98
N ARG A 246 14.75 11.43 26.12
CA ARG A 246 14.45 10.45 25.07
C ARG A 246 13.42 10.91 24.02
N VAL A 247 13.13 12.20 23.90
CA VAL A 247 12.34 12.74 22.79
C VAL A 247 13.13 12.62 21.50
N ARG A 248 12.53 12.07 20.45
CA ARG A 248 13.19 11.87 19.14
C ARG A 248 12.31 12.35 17.98
N PRO A 249 12.87 13.06 16.98
CA PRO A 249 12.19 13.24 15.70
C PRO A 249 12.13 11.90 14.97
N ILE A 250 11.03 11.63 14.26
CA ILE A 250 10.99 10.54 13.28
C ILE A 250 11.64 11.07 11.99
N PRO A 251 12.72 10.44 11.47
CA PRO A 251 13.42 10.94 10.28
C PRO A 251 12.52 10.94 9.05
N ARG A 252 12.55 12.03 8.26
CA ARG A 252 11.76 12.15 7.02
C ARG A 252 12.02 10.99 6.05
N GLY A 253 10.96 10.55 5.37
CA GLY A 253 10.93 9.31 4.58
C GLY A 253 10.67 8.05 5.42
N THR A 254 10.74 8.12 6.76
CA THR A 254 10.37 6.99 7.62
C THR A 254 8.85 6.84 7.66
N HIS A 255 8.39 5.59 7.57
CA HIS A 255 6.99 5.22 7.66
C HIS A 255 6.47 5.31 9.11
N VAL A 256 5.42 6.11 9.31
CA VAL A 256 4.60 6.10 10.53
C VAL A 256 3.39 5.21 10.28
N VAL A 257 3.12 4.29 11.21
CA VAL A 257 1.95 3.42 11.16
C VAL A 257 0.72 4.19 11.62
N LEU A 258 -0.34 4.17 10.80
CA LEU A 258 -1.62 4.74 11.17
C LEU A 258 -2.53 3.67 11.80
N PRO A 259 -3.33 4.02 12.82
CA PRO A 259 -4.42 3.17 13.31
C PRO A 259 -5.37 2.79 12.18
N PHE A 260 -5.88 1.57 12.24
CA PHE A 260 -6.76 1.03 11.19
C PHE A 260 -8.12 1.77 11.14
N HIS A 261 -8.67 2.17 12.29
CA HIS A 261 -9.84 3.05 12.36
C HIS A 261 -9.44 4.41 12.94
N ILE A 262 -10.14 5.47 12.54
CA ILE A 262 -9.98 6.81 13.12
C ILE A 262 -10.55 6.87 14.54
N ASP A 263 -11.64 6.13 14.82
CA ASP A 263 -12.40 6.27 16.09
C ASP A 263 -12.53 4.98 16.93
N VAL A 264 -12.05 3.81 16.46
CA VAL A 264 -12.24 2.53 17.15
C VAL A 264 -10.93 2.02 17.79
N PRO A 265 -10.82 1.96 19.13
CA PRO A 265 -9.60 1.52 19.82
C PRO A 265 -9.52 -0.01 19.98
N GLY A 266 -8.45 -0.62 19.48
CA GLY A 266 -8.04 -1.98 19.85
C GLY A 266 -7.14 -2.00 21.11
N PRO A 267 -7.07 -3.10 21.87
CA PRO A 267 -6.23 -3.18 23.07
C PRO A 267 -4.73 -3.16 22.74
N GLU A 268 -4.29 -3.93 21.74
CA GLU A 268 -2.89 -4.14 21.35
C GLU A 268 -2.49 -3.45 20.04
N SER A 269 -3.43 -2.83 19.33
CA SER A 269 -3.17 -2.18 18.05
C SER A 269 -2.50 -0.80 18.22
N TRP A 270 -1.99 -0.26 17.11
CA TRP A 270 -1.85 1.20 16.99
C TRP A 270 -3.23 1.85 17.17
N ARG A 271 -3.28 2.93 17.95
CA ARG A 271 -4.51 3.68 18.23
C ARG A 271 -4.24 5.18 18.32
N TRP A 272 -5.28 5.97 18.06
CA TRP A 272 -5.27 7.39 18.37
C TRP A 272 -5.39 7.61 19.90
N ILE A 273 -4.77 8.70 20.35
CA ILE A 273 -4.91 9.34 21.66
C ILE A 273 -5.67 10.67 21.46
N GLU A 274 -5.34 11.39 20.40
CA GLU A 274 -6.12 12.47 19.80
C GLU A 274 -6.29 12.11 18.32
N SER A 275 -7.52 11.96 17.84
CA SER A 275 -7.81 11.60 16.44
C SER A 275 -7.69 12.82 15.51
N PRO A 276 -7.32 12.63 14.23
CA PRO A 276 -7.22 13.72 13.27
C PRO A 276 -8.57 14.30 12.86
N MET A 277 -8.93 15.44 13.46
CA MET A 277 -10.14 16.18 13.12
C MET A 277 -10.08 16.80 11.72
N LEU A 278 -11.11 16.52 10.91
CA LEU A 278 -11.35 17.17 9.61
C LEU A 278 -11.32 18.71 9.77
N ARG A 279 -10.57 19.39 8.90
CA ARG A 279 -10.32 20.86 8.89
C ARG A 279 -9.43 21.41 10.03
N ARG A 280 -9.10 20.67 11.10
CA ARG A 280 -8.16 21.16 12.12
C ARG A 280 -6.73 21.09 11.58
N THR A 281 -6.06 22.23 11.43
CA THR A 281 -4.66 22.22 10.96
C THR A 281 -3.75 21.61 12.03
N LEU A 282 -2.79 20.78 11.63
CA LEU A 282 -1.77 20.22 12.53
C LEU A 282 -1.03 21.32 13.34
N PRO A 283 -0.54 21.04 14.55
CA PRO A 283 0.30 21.98 15.29
C PRO A 283 1.63 22.21 14.55
N PRO A 284 2.24 23.41 14.65
CA PRO A 284 3.60 23.63 14.16
C PRO A 284 4.62 22.77 14.92
N TRP A 285 5.65 22.27 14.22
CA TRP A 285 6.78 21.52 14.82
C TRP A 285 7.38 22.26 16.04
N SER A 286 7.67 23.55 15.86
CA SER A 286 8.24 24.42 16.89
C SER A 286 7.34 24.56 18.13
N THR A 287 6.02 24.56 17.95
CA THR A 287 5.05 24.64 19.06
C THR A 287 5.12 23.39 19.95
N VAL A 288 5.09 22.19 19.36
CA VAL A 288 5.14 20.94 20.14
C VAL A 288 6.49 20.79 20.85
N VAL A 289 7.60 21.12 20.18
CA VAL A 289 8.94 21.13 20.79
C VAL A 289 9.04 22.17 21.91
N ALA A 290 8.52 23.39 21.75
CA ALA A 290 8.57 24.43 22.77
C ALA A 290 7.72 24.08 24.00
N VAL A 291 6.50 23.54 23.80
CA VAL A 291 5.64 23.10 24.92
C VAL A 291 6.28 21.95 25.68
N ALA A 292 6.79 20.93 24.98
CA ALA A 292 7.46 19.82 25.65
C ALA A 292 8.71 20.26 26.42
N ARG A 293 9.46 21.26 25.90
CA ARG A 293 10.60 21.84 26.63
C ARG A 293 10.16 22.60 27.89
N ARG A 294 9.04 23.31 27.84
CA ARG A 294 8.42 23.94 29.02
C ARG A 294 8.02 22.91 30.07
N VAL A 295 7.40 21.81 29.65
CA VAL A 295 6.98 20.69 30.51
C VAL A 295 8.21 19.98 31.13
N ALA A 296 9.22 19.68 30.31
CA ALA A 296 10.49 19.13 30.76
C ALA A 296 11.14 19.99 31.86
N ASN A 297 11.23 21.31 31.63
CA ASN A 297 11.81 22.23 32.62
C ASN A 297 10.98 22.30 33.91
N ARG A 298 9.64 22.27 33.82
CA ARG A 298 8.74 22.22 35.00
C ARG A 298 9.05 21.01 35.87
N ARG A 299 9.12 19.82 35.27
CA ARG A 299 9.48 18.57 35.94
C ARG A 299 10.88 18.58 36.55
N SER A 300 11.87 19.17 35.86
CA SER A 300 13.24 19.29 36.39
C SER A 300 13.34 20.16 37.64
N VAL A 301 12.45 21.14 37.82
CA VAL A 301 12.35 21.94 39.05
C VAL A 301 11.63 21.16 40.16
N GLU A 302 10.56 20.44 39.82
CA GLU A 302 9.77 19.65 40.78
C GLU A 302 10.51 18.40 41.30
N LEU A 303 11.40 17.82 40.50
CA LEU A 303 12.29 16.71 40.88
C LEU A 303 13.57 17.16 41.61
N ALA A 304 13.83 18.46 41.74
CA ALA A 304 14.93 18.95 42.55
C ALA A 304 14.58 18.74 44.04
N PRO A 305 15.43 18.07 44.84
CA PRO A 305 15.16 17.88 46.26
C PRO A 305 15.08 19.25 46.94
N PRO A 306 14.11 19.48 47.85
CA PRO A 306 13.93 20.78 48.49
C PRO A 306 15.21 21.17 49.23
N THR A 307 15.84 22.26 48.78
CA THR A 307 17.06 22.79 49.36
C THR A 307 16.81 23.10 50.84
N ARG A 308 17.30 22.24 51.73
CA ARG A 308 17.17 22.46 53.18
C ARG A 308 17.80 23.83 53.49
N PRO A 309 17.07 24.77 54.14
CA PRO A 309 17.67 26.01 54.58
C PRO A 309 18.79 25.66 55.57
N GLN A 310 19.99 26.16 55.31
CA GLN A 310 21.05 26.11 56.32
C GLN A 310 20.68 27.10 57.42
N VAL A 311 20.26 26.57 58.56
CA VAL A 311 20.10 27.35 59.78
C VAL A 311 21.49 27.54 60.37
N THR A 312 22.00 28.77 60.30
CA THR A 312 23.18 29.28 61.00
C THR A 312 22.80 29.73 62.40
#